data_AF-A0A6I1H1V4-F1
#
_entry.id   AF-A0A6I1H1V4-F1
#
_cell.length_a   1.000
_cell.length_b   1.000
_cell.length_c   1.000
_cell.angle_alpha   90.00
_cell.angle_beta   90.00
_cell.angle_gamma   90.00
#
_symmetry.space_group_name_H-M   'P 1'
#
loop_
_entity.id
_entity.type
_entity.pdbx_description
1 polymer ?
#
loop_
_entity_poly.entity_id
_entity_poly.type
_entity_poly.pdbx_seq_one_letter_code
_entity_poly.pdbx_strand_id
1 'polypeptide(L)'
;MKISLSFAAKNPQFLKKIRRIRADFEGFFDDFSLVDLTNPIHESILIGVTDSREDDFFEIIKNRDGYFQTLAGLGGFNDDEALRMKLFLIVSKSILACPFSNPDREKFSILLKKWEGEIMKS
;
A
#
# COMPACT_ATOMS: atom_id res chain seq x y z
N MET A 1 7.90 11.08 -4.97
CA MET A 1 7.90 10.14 -3.81
C MET A 1 7.68 8.72 -4.33
N LYS A 2 8.07 7.65 -3.63
CA LYS A 2 7.83 6.27 -4.09
C LYS A 2 7.12 5.40 -3.04
N ILE A 3 6.49 4.33 -3.48
CA ILE A 3 6.01 3.25 -2.61
C ILE A 3 6.97 2.07 -2.74
N SER A 4 7.40 1.53 -1.60
CA SER A 4 8.10 0.26 -1.53
C SER A 4 7.22 -0.74 -0.79
N LEU A 5 6.66 -1.69 -1.53
CA LEU A 5 5.81 -2.74 -0.99
C LEU A 5 6.62 -4.03 -0.79
N SER A 6 6.66 -4.51 0.44
CA SER A 6 7.41 -5.69 0.87
C SER A 6 6.52 -6.70 1.57
N PHE A 7 6.85 -7.99 1.44
CA PHE A 7 6.04 -9.07 1.98
C PHE A 7 6.90 -9.97 2.87
N ALA A 8 6.50 -10.10 4.14
CA ALA A 8 7.09 -10.99 5.12
C ALA A 8 6.11 -12.14 5.41
N ALA A 9 6.17 -13.19 4.59
CA ALA A 9 5.24 -14.30 4.66
C ALA A 9 5.89 -15.56 5.23
N LYS A 10 5.16 -16.30 6.06
CA LYS A 10 5.54 -17.66 6.50
C LYS A 10 4.98 -18.73 5.57
N ASN A 11 3.89 -18.45 4.87
CA ASN A 11 3.24 -19.37 3.95
C ASN A 11 3.72 -19.17 2.50
N PRO A 12 4.37 -20.17 1.87
CA PRO A 12 4.80 -20.06 0.47
C PRO A 12 3.66 -19.88 -0.54
N GLN A 13 2.45 -20.37 -0.24
CA GLN A 13 1.29 -20.20 -1.11
C GLN A 13 0.81 -18.75 -1.13
N PHE A 14 0.92 -18.05 0.00
CA PHE A 14 0.61 -16.62 0.09
C PHE A 14 1.50 -15.81 -0.85
N LEU A 15 2.82 -16.04 -0.83
CA LEU A 15 3.75 -15.34 -1.74
C LEU A 15 3.45 -15.60 -3.21
N LYS A 16 3.01 -16.81 -3.56
CA LYS A 16 2.61 -17.14 -4.94
C LYS A 16 1.40 -16.33 -5.39
N LYS A 17 0.37 -16.20 -4.54
CA LYS A 17 -0.82 -15.41 -4.86
C LYS A 17 -0.50 -13.92 -4.96
N ILE A 18 0.24 -13.38 -3.99
CA ILE A 18 0.71 -11.99 -3.99
C ILE A 18 1.46 -11.66 -5.28
N ARG A 19 2.37 -12.53 -5.73
CA ARG A 19 3.11 -12.30 -6.98
C ARG A 19 2.22 -12.18 -8.22
N ARG A 20 1.09 -12.89 -8.25
CA ARG A 20 0.15 -12.81 -9.38
C ARG A 20 -0.57 -11.48 -9.42
N ILE A 21 -1.09 -11.04 -8.27
CA ILE A 21 -1.85 -9.79 -8.19
C ILE A 21 -0.96 -8.54 -8.14
N ARG A 22 0.35 -8.68 -7.85
CA ARG A 22 1.26 -7.53 -7.71
C ARG A 22 1.36 -6.70 -8.98
N ALA A 23 1.31 -7.35 -10.15
CA ALA A 23 1.37 -6.66 -11.44
C ALA A 23 0.22 -5.67 -11.60
N ASP A 24 -0.95 -5.97 -11.02
CA ASP A 24 -2.13 -5.10 -11.06
C ASP A 24 -1.92 -3.75 -10.35
N PHE A 25 -0.87 -3.64 -9.51
CA PHE A 25 -0.53 -2.42 -8.77
C PHE A 25 0.62 -1.63 -9.39
N GLU A 26 1.29 -2.12 -10.43
CA GLU A 26 2.45 -1.43 -11.02
C GLU A 26 2.06 -0.06 -11.57
N GLY A 27 0.97 0.02 -12.33
CA GLY A 27 0.45 1.30 -12.83
C GLY A 27 0.04 2.28 -11.71
N PHE A 28 -0.46 1.76 -10.58
CA PHE A 28 -0.79 2.57 -9.42
C PHE A 28 0.47 3.16 -8.78
N PHE A 29 1.53 2.39 -8.66
CA PHE A 29 2.80 2.88 -8.11
C PHE A 29 3.48 3.88 -9.04
N ASP A 30 3.36 3.70 -10.34
CA ASP A 30 3.83 4.67 -11.34
C ASP A 30 3.07 6.00 -11.20
N ASP A 31 1.74 5.96 -11.23
CA ASP A 31 0.90 7.14 -11.04
C ASP A 31 1.18 7.84 -9.69
N PHE A 32 1.33 7.07 -8.61
CA PHE A 32 1.68 7.60 -7.30
C PHE A 32 2.99 8.37 -7.33
N SER A 33 3.98 7.85 -8.06
CA SER A 33 5.31 8.46 -8.13
C SER A 33 5.35 9.78 -8.91
N LEU A 34 4.37 9.96 -9.80
CA LEU A 34 4.20 11.15 -10.65
C LEU A 34 3.37 12.25 -9.98
N VAL A 35 2.78 12.00 -8.80
CA VAL A 35 2.07 13.04 -8.05
C VAL A 35 3.06 14.14 -7.65
N ASP A 36 2.87 15.33 -8.23
CA ASP A 36 3.65 16.51 -7.92
C ASP A 36 3.29 17.02 -6.52
N LEU A 37 4.20 16.87 -5.56
CA LEU A 37 3.98 17.23 -4.15
C LEU A 37 4.34 18.69 -3.92
N THR A 38 3.43 19.41 -3.27
CA THR A 38 3.63 20.80 -2.85
C THR A 38 4.57 20.86 -1.64
N ASN A 39 4.44 19.96 -0.68
CA ASN A 39 5.28 19.90 0.52
C ASN A 39 5.82 18.48 0.73
N PRO A 40 6.83 18.04 -0.03
CA PRO A 40 7.40 16.70 0.13
C PRO A 40 8.08 16.56 1.49
N ILE A 41 7.65 15.57 2.28
CA ILE A 41 8.14 15.32 3.65
C ILE A 41 8.97 14.04 3.79
N HIS A 42 8.80 13.11 2.85
CA HIS A 42 9.40 11.79 2.87
C HIS A 42 9.78 11.39 1.45
N GLU A 43 10.89 10.68 1.30
CA GLU A 43 11.32 10.20 -0.01
C GLU A 43 10.46 9.02 -0.48
N SER A 44 10.06 8.16 0.45
CA SER A 44 9.27 6.94 0.18
C SER A 44 8.36 6.54 1.34
N ILE A 45 7.29 5.85 1.01
CA ILE A 45 6.45 5.06 1.92
C ILE A 45 6.90 3.61 1.85
N LEU A 46 7.34 3.05 2.97
CA LEU A 46 7.67 1.64 3.11
C LEU A 46 6.46 0.90 3.71
N ILE A 47 5.93 -0.07 2.98
CA ILE A 47 4.76 -0.83 3.37
C ILE A 47 5.18 -2.29 3.53
N GLY A 48 5.19 -2.77 4.77
CA GLY A 48 5.35 -4.18 5.08
C GLY A 48 4.00 -4.86 5.17
N VAL A 49 3.84 -6.00 4.52
CA VAL A 49 2.65 -6.85 4.62
C VAL A 49 3.04 -8.24 5.11
N THR A 50 2.32 -8.78 6.09
CA THR A 50 2.62 -10.10 6.67
C THR A 50 1.37 -10.97 6.80
N ASP A 51 1.53 -12.26 6.52
CA ASP A 51 0.50 -13.30 6.75
C ASP A 51 0.50 -13.82 8.19
N SER A 52 1.41 -13.32 9.04
CA SER A 52 1.56 -13.75 10.43
C SER A 52 0.70 -12.93 11.41
N ARG A 53 -0.12 -12.02 10.89
CA ARG A 53 -1.05 -11.15 11.63
C ARG A 53 -2.38 -11.10 10.89
N GLU A 54 -3.44 -10.84 11.64
CA GLU A 54 -4.81 -10.71 11.13
C GLU A 54 -5.02 -9.42 10.32
N ASP A 55 -6.10 -9.35 9.54
CA ASP A 55 -6.41 -8.23 8.63
C ASP A 55 -6.62 -6.88 9.33
N ASP A 56 -6.91 -6.87 10.63
CA ASP A 56 -7.10 -5.66 11.43
C ASP A 56 -5.76 -5.06 11.94
N PHE A 57 -4.68 -5.81 11.85
CA PHE A 57 -3.35 -5.38 12.29
C PHE A 57 -2.81 -4.27 11.37
N PHE A 58 -2.49 -3.12 11.95
CA PHE A 58 -1.82 -2.02 11.28
C PHE A 58 -1.01 -1.19 12.27
N GLU A 59 0.27 -1.01 11.99
CA GLU A 59 1.20 -0.28 12.85
C GLU A 59 2.05 0.69 12.04
N ILE A 60 2.20 1.93 12.54
CA ILE A 60 3.17 2.90 12.01
C ILE A 60 4.50 2.66 12.73
N ILE A 61 5.53 2.29 11.98
CA ILE A 61 6.85 1.99 12.52
C ILE A 61 7.69 3.26 12.53
N LYS A 62 8.26 3.61 13.68
CA LYS A 62 9.20 4.74 13.76
C LYS A 62 10.45 4.42 12.93
N ASN A 63 10.70 5.25 11.93
CA ASN A 63 11.88 5.18 11.08
C ASN A 63 12.69 6.49 11.22
N ARG A 64 14.02 6.40 11.19
CA ARG A 64 14.94 7.54 11.38
C ARG A 64 15.46 8.15 10.07
N ASP A 65 15.18 7.52 8.92
CA ASP A 65 15.91 7.79 7.68
C ASP A 65 15.06 8.49 6.60
N GLY A 66 14.19 9.43 7.00
CA GLY A 66 13.39 10.20 6.02
C GLY A 66 12.29 9.39 5.31
N TYR A 67 12.06 8.14 5.72
CA TYR A 67 11.00 7.27 5.23
C TYR A 67 9.81 7.22 6.20
N PHE A 68 8.61 7.13 5.65
CA PHE A 68 7.42 6.77 6.41
C PHE A 68 7.21 5.25 6.30
N GLN A 69 7.04 4.54 7.41
CA GLN A 69 6.96 3.09 7.40
C GLN A 69 5.73 2.57 8.13
N THR A 70 5.11 1.55 7.54
CA THR A 70 3.95 0.85 8.09
C THR A 70 4.14 -0.67 8.00
N LEU A 71 3.49 -1.39 8.91
CA LEU A 71 3.36 -2.84 8.87
C LEU A 71 1.88 -3.21 9.00
N ALA A 72 1.37 -4.05 8.11
CA ALA A 72 -0.01 -4.49 8.09
C ALA A 72 -0.12 -6.01 8.01
N GLY A 73 -1.17 -6.56 8.63
CA GLY A 73 -1.53 -7.96 8.53
C GLY A 73 -2.38 -8.22 7.29
N LEU A 74 -2.20 -9.40 6.70
CA LEU A 74 -3.01 -9.90 5.59
C LEU A 74 -3.25 -11.39 5.84
N GLY A 75 -4.26 -11.66 6.66
CA GLY A 75 -4.62 -12.97 7.16
C GLY A 75 -5.51 -13.77 6.21
N GLY A 76 -5.50 -15.09 6.40
CA GLY A 76 -6.42 -16.02 5.76
C GLY A 76 -6.05 -16.46 4.34
N PHE A 77 -6.75 -17.50 3.87
CA PHE A 77 -6.66 -17.98 2.48
C PHE A 77 -7.74 -17.31 1.64
N ASN A 78 -7.44 -16.12 1.13
CA ASN A 78 -8.33 -15.38 0.25
C ASN A 78 -8.10 -15.82 -1.22
N ASP A 79 -9.13 -15.74 -2.06
CA ASP A 79 -8.95 -15.79 -3.51
C ASP A 79 -8.21 -14.52 -4.02
N ASP A 80 -7.88 -14.50 -5.31
CA ASP A 80 -7.05 -13.43 -5.87
C ASP A 80 -7.78 -12.07 -5.85
N GLU A 81 -9.10 -12.05 -6.01
CA GLU A 81 -9.93 -10.83 -5.96
C GLU A 81 -9.95 -10.23 -4.54
N ALA A 82 -10.28 -11.04 -3.54
CA ALA A 82 -10.29 -10.61 -2.14
C ALA A 82 -8.89 -10.19 -1.68
N LEU A 83 -7.83 -10.89 -2.12
CA LEU A 83 -6.45 -10.52 -1.80
C LEU A 83 -6.06 -9.17 -2.43
N ARG A 84 -6.50 -8.91 -3.68
CA ARG A 84 -6.28 -7.64 -4.37
C ARG A 84 -6.96 -6.49 -3.64
N MET A 85 -8.23 -6.64 -3.28
CA MET A 85 -8.96 -5.62 -2.52
C MET A 85 -8.30 -5.33 -1.17
N LYS A 86 -7.95 -6.37 -0.41
CA LYS A 86 -7.29 -6.19 0.90
C LYS A 86 -5.94 -5.51 0.76
N LEU A 87 -5.14 -5.88 -0.23
CA LEU A 87 -3.85 -5.24 -0.49
C LEU A 87 -4.01 -3.76 -0.85
N PHE A 88 -5.00 -3.42 -1.68
CA PHE A 88 -5.32 -2.03 -1.99
C PHE A 88 -5.73 -1.22 -0.77
N LEU A 89 -6.55 -1.79 0.12
CA LEU A 89 -6.94 -1.14 1.37
C LEU A 89 -5.72 -0.89 2.28
N ILE A 90 -4.81 -1.86 2.38
CA ILE A 90 -3.56 -1.70 3.14
C ILE A 90 -2.71 -0.57 2.57
N VAL A 91 -2.51 -0.53 1.25
CA VAL A 91 -1.70 0.53 0.63
C VAL A 91 -2.37 1.89 0.80
N SER A 92 -3.68 1.98 0.59
CA SER A 92 -4.47 3.21 0.78
C SER A 92 -4.38 3.72 2.21
N LYS A 93 -4.56 2.83 3.20
CA LYS A 93 -4.44 3.16 4.63
C LYS A 93 -3.04 3.67 4.96
N SER A 94 -2.00 3.08 4.36
CA SER A 94 -0.60 3.50 4.56
C SER A 94 -0.33 4.89 3.99
N ILE A 95 -0.85 5.20 2.80
CA ILE A 95 -0.74 6.52 2.17
C ILE A 95 -1.47 7.57 3.02
N LEU A 96 -2.68 7.28 3.49
CA LEU A 96 -3.48 8.21 4.30
C LEU A 96 -2.93 8.41 5.72
N ALA A 97 -2.21 7.43 6.26
CA ALA A 97 -1.52 7.55 7.54
C ALA A 97 -0.24 8.39 7.47
N CYS A 98 0.36 8.54 6.28
CA CYS A 98 1.52 9.39 6.08
C CYS A 98 1.15 10.86 6.39
N PRO A 99 1.99 11.62 7.13
CA PRO A 99 1.63 12.95 7.64
C PRO A 99 1.72 14.05 6.56
N PHE A 100 1.14 13.81 5.38
CA PHE A 100 1.09 14.76 4.28
C PHE A 100 0.40 16.07 4.68
N SER A 101 0.87 17.17 4.07
CA SER A 101 0.16 18.44 4.09
C SER A 101 -1.24 18.29 3.47
N ASN A 102 -2.18 19.16 3.85
CA ASN A 102 -3.55 19.13 3.30
C ASN A 102 -3.60 19.10 1.76
N PRO A 103 -2.88 19.96 1.01
CA PRO A 103 -2.93 19.92 -0.46
C PRO A 103 -2.39 18.61 -1.04
N ASP A 104 -1.35 18.02 -0.44
CA ASP A 104 -0.81 16.75 -0.90
C ASP A 104 -1.76 15.58 -0.58
N ARG A 105 -2.40 15.63 0.57
CA ARG A 105 -3.42 14.65 0.98
C ARG A 105 -4.62 14.65 0.03
N GLU A 106 -5.07 15.82 -0.44
CA GLU A 106 -6.14 15.93 -1.43
C GLU A 106 -5.74 15.29 -2.77
N LYS A 107 -4.53 15.55 -3.26
CA LYS A 107 -3.99 14.92 -4.48
C LYS A 107 -4.00 13.40 -4.38
N PHE A 108 -3.49 12.84 -3.28
CA PHE A 108 -3.52 11.39 -3.06
C PHE A 108 -4.95 10.85 -2.88
N SER A 109 -5.86 11.60 -2.26
CA SER A 109 -7.26 11.17 -2.13
C SER A 109 -7.96 11.04 -3.49
N ILE A 110 -7.65 11.92 -4.44
CA ILE A 110 -8.14 11.83 -5.82
C ILE A 110 -7.54 10.61 -6.53
N LEU A 111 -6.23 10.39 -6.40
CA LEU A 111 -5.55 9.23 -6.97
C LEU A 111 -6.13 7.91 -6.45
N LEU A 112 -6.34 7.81 -5.12
CA LEU A 112 -6.91 6.62 -4.50
C LEU A 112 -8.32 6.33 -5.01
N LYS A 113 -9.18 7.34 -5.17
CA LYS A 113 -10.53 7.15 -5.73
C LYS A 113 -10.50 6.67 -7.18
N LYS A 114 -9.57 7.16 -8.00
CA LYS A 114 -9.37 6.67 -9.38
C LYS A 114 -9.06 5.17 -9.35
N TRP A 115 -8.05 4.78 -8.57
CA TRP A 115 -7.54 3.41 -8.53
C TRP A 115 -8.46 2.42 -7.80
N GLU A 116 -9.25 2.88 -6.83
CA GLU A 116 -10.33 2.09 -6.25
C GLU A 116 -11.30 1.61 -7.35
N GLY A 117 -11.70 2.51 -8.27
CA GLY A 117 -12.55 2.17 -9.39
C GLY A 117 -11.91 1.27 -10.46
N GLU A 118 -10.58 1.22 -10.58
CA GLU A 118 -9.86 0.35 -11.52
C GLU A 118 -9.61 -1.04 -10.93
N ILE A 119 -9.22 -1.10 -9.66
CA ILE A 119 -8.98 -2.34 -8.92
C ILE A 119 -10.28 -3.10 -8.66
N MET A 120 -11.40 -2.40 -8.44
CA MET A 120 -12.72 -3.02 -8.28
C MET A 120 -13.36 -3.50 -9.60
N LYS A 121 -12.76 -3.22 -10.76
CA LYS A 121 -13.24 -3.70 -12.08
C LYS A 121 -12.45 -4.89 -12.63
N SER A 122 -11.32 -5.24 -12.01
CA SER A 122 -10.40 -6.31 -12.42
C SER A 122 -10.59 -7.56 -11.58
#